data_AF-A0A242N8W8-F1
#
_entry.id   AF-A0A242N8W8-F1
#
_cell.length_a   1.000
_cell.length_b   1.000
_cell.length_c   1.000
_cell.angle_alpha   90.00
_cell.angle_beta   90.00
_cell.angle_gamma   90.00
#
_symmetry.space_group_name_H-M   'P 1'
#
loop_
_entity.id
_entity.type
_entity.pdbx_description
1 polymer ?
#
loop_
_entity_poly.entity_id
_entity_poly.type
_entity_poly.pdbx_seq_one_letter_code
_entity_poly.pdbx_strand_id
1 'polypeptide(L)'
;MKALAIALVAIATIASANAFAQTKTRAEVYQELIQAQKDGRDFVTDTSYPDVNPIFAHQLEQQQTRLAQEQSNTTVASTPPVNASEAN
;
A
#
# COMPACT_ATOMS: atom_id res chain seq x y z
N MET A 1 16.63 43.12 24.08
CA MET A 1 15.64 42.07 24.38
C MET A 1 14.54 41.92 23.32
N LYS A 2 14.10 42.99 22.64
CA LYS A 2 13.08 42.92 21.56
C LYS A 2 13.51 42.10 20.33
N ALA A 3 14.77 42.25 19.89
CA ALA A 3 15.30 41.51 18.73
C ALA A 3 15.33 39.99 18.93
N LEU A 4 15.56 39.53 20.17
CA LEU A 4 15.55 38.10 20.50
C LEU A 4 14.13 37.52 20.37
N ALA A 5 13.12 38.26 20.84
CA ALA A 5 11.72 37.85 20.71
C ALA A 5 11.28 37.77 19.24
N ILE A 6 11.71 38.73 18.40
CA ILE A 6 11.42 38.72 16.95
C ILE A 6 12.11 37.55 16.25
N ALA A 7 13.37 37.25 16.60
CA ALA A 7 14.10 36.12 16.04
C ALA A 7 13.44 34.77 16.41
N LEU A 8 13.00 34.60 17.65
CA LEU A 8 12.31 33.39 18.11
C LEU A 8 10.97 33.18 17.39
N VAL A 9 10.20 34.26 17.20
CA VAL A 9 8.92 34.20 16.45
C VAL A 9 9.16 33.87 14.97
N ALA A 10 10.20 34.45 14.34
CA ALA A 10 10.53 34.17 12.95
C ALA A 10 10.95 32.69 12.72
N ILE A 11 11.73 32.10 13.62
CA ILE A 11 12.13 30.69 13.54
C ILE A 11 10.91 29.76 13.68
N ALA A 12 9.99 30.08 14.60
CA ALA A 12 8.75 29.31 14.78
C ALA A 12 7.86 29.32 13.52
N THR A 13 7.78 30.46 12.81
CA THR A 13 6.99 30.55 11.56
C THR A 13 7.56 29.74 10.39
N ILE A 14 8.88 29.57 10.32
CA ILE A 14 9.52 28.76 9.27
C ILE A 14 9.31 27.26 9.53
N ALA A 15 9.32 26.83 10.79
CA ALA A 15 9.04 25.44 11.17
C ALA A 15 7.58 25.02 10.87
N SER A 16 6.63 25.95 10.93
CA SER A 16 5.23 25.70 10.53
C SER A 16 4.99 25.72 9.02
N ALA A 17 5.96 26.16 8.22
CA ALA A 17 5.81 26.25 6.76
C ALA A 17 6.01 24.90 6.04
N ASN A 18 6.34 23.81 6.75
CA ASN A 18 6.59 22.48 6.18
C ASN A 18 5.31 21.74 5.72
N ALA A 19 4.22 22.46 5.40
CA ALA A 19 3.03 21.91 4.76
C ALA A 19 3.18 21.78 3.24
N PHE A 20 4.41 21.88 2.72
CA PHE A 20 4.70 21.59 1.32
C PHE A 20 4.55 20.09 1.09
N ALA A 21 3.83 19.72 0.03
CA ALA A 21 3.62 18.36 -0.44
C ALA A 21 4.85 17.49 -0.19
N GLN A 22 4.82 16.71 0.89
CA GLN A 22 5.89 15.80 1.24
C GLN A 22 5.83 14.67 0.22
N THR A 23 6.57 14.85 -0.88
CA THR A 23 6.58 13.89 -1.98
C THR A 23 7.17 12.59 -1.46
N LYS A 24 6.32 11.57 -1.34
CA LYS A 24 6.78 10.21 -1.05
C LYS A 24 7.80 9.81 -2.11
N THR A 25 8.90 9.21 -1.67
CA THR A 25 9.82 8.54 -2.57
C THR A 25 9.08 7.42 -3.31
N ARG A 26 9.56 7.06 -4.51
CA ARG A 26 8.94 5.95 -5.26
C ARG A 26 8.90 4.65 -4.45
N ALA A 27 9.93 4.39 -3.65
CA ALA A 27 10.00 3.21 -2.79
C ALA A 27 8.87 3.20 -1.75
N GLU A 28 8.59 4.33 -1.12
CA GLU A 28 7.49 4.47 -0.15
C GLU A 28 6.12 4.29 -0.81
N VAL A 29 5.92 4.86 -2.01
CA VAL A 29 4.69 4.66 -2.79
C VAL A 29 4.48 3.18 -3.13
N TYR A 30 5.53 2.47 -3.53
CA TYR A 30 5.42 1.04 -3.82
C TYR A 30 5.01 0.23 -2.58
N GLN A 31 5.62 0.50 -1.42
CA GLN A 31 5.25 -0.18 -0.19
C GLN A 31 3.80 0.09 0.20
N GLU A 32 3.33 1.32 0.05
CA GLU A 32 1.95 1.68 0.30
C GLU A 32 0.98 0.99 -0.66
N LEU A 33 1.33 0.90 -1.95
CA LEU A 33 0.51 0.18 -2.93
C LEU A 33 0.43 -1.31 -2.61
N ILE A 34 1.54 -1.94 -2.23
CA ILE A 34 1.56 -3.34 -1.77
C ILE A 34 0.65 -3.50 -0.54
N GLN A 35 0.74 -2.59 0.42
CA GLN A 35 -0.08 -2.65 1.62
C GLN A 35 -1.56 -2.42 1.30
N ALA A 36 -1.88 -1.43 0.45
CA ALA A 36 -3.23 -1.15 0.01
C ALA A 36 -3.85 -2.35 -0.72
N GLN A 37 -3.06 -3.06 -1.54
CA GLN A 37 -3.50 -4.28 -2.18
C GLN A 37 -3.72 -5.43 -1.18
N LYS A 38 -2.84 -5.60 -0.18
CA LYS A 38 -3.06 -6.56 0.92
C LYS A 38 -4.31 -6.23 1.73
N ASP A 39 -4.63 -4.95 1.89
CA ASP A 39 -5.82 -4.47 2.60
C ASP A 39 -7.08 -4.55 1.73
N GLY A 40 -7.00 -4.95 0.46
CA GLY A 40 -8.14 -5.03 -0.46
C GLY A 40 -8.69 -3.66 -0.89
N ARG A 41 -7.86 -2.61 -0.88
CA ARG A 41 -8.22 -1.24 -1.30
C ARG A 41 -8.16 -1.04 -2.81
N ASP A 42 -7.98 -2.10 -3.59
CA ASP A 42 -8.02 -2.11 -5.05
C ASP A 42 -9.43 -2.32 -5.61
N PHE A 43 -10.45 -2.46 -4.76
CA PHE A 43 -11.84 -2.60 -5.18
C PHE A 43 -12.45 -1.27 -5.61
N VAL A 44 -12.59 -1.06 -6.93
CA VAL A 44 -13.11 0.18 -7.53
C VAL A 44 -14.41 -0.09 -8.28
N THR A 45 -15.46 0.68 -7.95
CA THR A 45 -16.73 0.72 -8.71
C THR A 45 -17.26 2.16 -8.76
N ASP A 46 -18.26 2.44 -9.60
CA ASP A 46 -18.87 3.79 -9.73
C ASP A 46 -19.37 4.39 -8.42
N THR A 47 -19.67 3.55 -7.43
CA THR A 47 -20.16 3.99 -6.11
C THR A 47 -19.20 3.66 -4.96
N SER A 48 -18.05 3.08 -5.28
CA SER A 48 -17.04 2.64 -4.31
C SER A 48 -15.70 3.27 -4.65
N TYR A 49 -15.56 4.57 -4.31
CA TYR A 49 -14.30 5.27 -4.21
C TYR A 49 -14.50 6.58 -3.41
N PRO A 50 -13.57 6.95 -2.50
CA PRO A 50 -12.38 6.19 -2.12
C PRO A 50 -12.69 4.95 -1.27
N ASP A 51 -13.83 4.93 -0.56
CA ASP A 51 -14.23 3.82 0.30
C ASP A 51 -15.17 2.85 -0.43
N VAL A 52 -15.16 1.60 0.00
CA VAL A 52 -16.07 0.57 -0.52
C VAL A 52 -17.50 0.82 -0.05
N ASN A 53 -18.44 0.85 -0.99
CA ASN A 53 -19.85 0.94 -0.62
C ASN A 53 -20.26 -0.37 0.11
N PRO A 54 -20.96 -0.30 1.25
CA PRO A 54 -21.31 -1.47 2.05
C PRO A 54 -22.11 -2.52 1.29
N ILE A 55 -22.80 -2.16 0.21
CA ILE A 55 -23.50 -3.10 -0.68
C ILE A 55 -22.56 -4.15 -1.27
N PHE A 56 -21.29 -3.81 -1.48
CA PHE A 56 -20.28 -4.72 -2.04
C PHE A 56 -19.42 -5.44 -1.01
N ALA A 57 -19.64 -5.22 0.30
CA ALA A 57 -18.82 -5.82 1.35
C ALA A 57 -18.72 -7.35 1.22
N HIS A 58 -19.85 -8.01 0.98
CA HIS A 58 -19.90 -9.46 0.79
C HIS A 58 -19.18 -9.93 -0.49
N GLN A 59 -19.24 -9.15 -1.57
CA GLN A 59 -18.55 -9.48 -2.82
C GLN A 59 -17.03 -9.36 -2.66
N LEU A 60 -16.57 -8.35 -1.92
CA LEU A 60 -15.17 -8.13 -1.61
C LEU A 60 -14.59 -9.29 -0.79
N GLU A 61 -15.31 -9.73 0.24
CA GLU A 61 -14.90 -10.84 1.11
C GLU A 61 -14.76 -12.17 0.32
N GLN A 62 -15.70 -12.43 -0.60
CA GLN A 62 -15.61 -13.57 -1.51
C GLN A 62 -14.41 -13.47 -2.46
N GLN A 63 -14.11 -12.27 -2.98
CA GLN A 63 -12.95 -12.05 -3.85
C GLN A 63 -11.64 -12.27 -3.11
N GLN A 64 -11.48 -11.72 -1.90
CA GLN A 64 -10.30 -11.94 -1.06
C GLN A 64 -10.08 -13.43 -0.76
N THR A 65 -11.16 -14.16 -0.47
CA THR A 65 -11.08 -15.61 -0.22
C THR A 65 -10.55 -16.38 -1.44
N ARG A 66 -11.00 -16.03 -2.65
CA ARG A 66 -10.50 -16.66 -3.89
C ARG A 66 -9.03 -16.35 -4.13
N LEU A 67 -8.63 -15.08 -3.98
CA LEU A 67 -7.23 -14.66 -4.15
C LEU A 67 -6.29 -15.36 -3.17
N ALA A 68 -6.72 -15.55 -1.91
CA ALA A 68 -5.97 -16.30 -0.91
C ALA A 68 -5.81 -17.79 -1.30
N GLN A 69 -6.85 -18.40 -1.87
CA GLN A 69 -6.80 -19.78 -2.36
C GLN A 69 -5.87 -19.90 -3.59
N GLU A 70 -5.92 -18.95 -4.52
CA GLU A 70 -5.06 -18.93 -5.72
C GLU A 70 -3.58 -18.81 -5.34
N GLN A 71 -3.23 -17.95 -4.38
CA GLN A 71 -1.86 -17.82 -3.86
C GLN A 71 -1.34 -19.13 -3.25
N SER A 72 -2.21 -19.86 -2.54
CA SER A 72 -1.84 -21.18 -1.98
C SER A 72 -1.59 -22.22 -3.07
N ASN A 73 -2.31 -22.15 -4.21
CA ASN A 73 -2.18 -23.10 -5.31
C ASN A 73 -0.98 -22.81 -6.23
N THR A 74 -0.57 -21.54 -6.38
CA THR A 74 0.64 -21.18 -7.15
C THR A 74 1.92 -21.64 -6.46
N THR A 75 1.93 -21.73 -5.13
CA THR A 75 3.11 -22.20 -4.35
C THR A 75 3.40 -23.69 -4.57
N VAL A 76 2.39 -24.52 -4.83
CA VAL A 76 2.57 -25.96 -5.10
C VAL A 76 2.92 -26.26 -6.57
N ALA A 77 2.50 -25.42 -7.52
CA ALA A 77 2.77 -25.61 -8.95
C ALA A 77 4.17 -25.14 -9.41
N SER A 78 4.92 -24.42 -8.57
CA SER A 78 6.23 -23.85 -8.89
C SER A 78 7.42 -24.67 -8.37
N THR A 79 7.19 -25.90 -7.90
CA THR A 79 8.30 -26.86 -7.65
C THR A 79 8.58 -27.60 -8.97
N PRO A 80 9.66 -27.29 -9.70
CA PRO A 80 10.03 -28.07 -10.88
C PRO A 80 10.31 -29.52 -10.45
N PRO A 81 9.96 -30.54 -11.26
CA PRO A 81 10.45 -31.89 -10.99
C PRO A 81 11.97 -31.85 -11.01
N VAL A 82 12.60 -32.12 -9.87
CA VAL A 82 14.05 -32.30 -9.76
C VAL A 82 14.46 -33.37 -10.78
N ASN A 83 15.25 -32.93 -11.77
CA ASN A 83 15.68 -33.71 -12.91
C ASN A 83 16.49 -34.95 -12.45
N ALA A 84 15.84 -36.12 -12.44
CA ALA A 84 16.47 -37.40 -12.13
C ALA A 84 16.87 -38.13 -13.43
N SER A 85 17.80 -37.55 -14.21
CA SER A 85 18.21 -38.15 -15.50
C SER A 85 19.64 -37.78 -15.92
N GLU A 86 20.66 -37.94 -15.07
CA GLU A 86 22.07 -37.87 -15.53
C GLU A 86 22.94 -38.90 -14.78
N ALA A 87 22.99 -40.14 -15.28
CA ALA A 87 24.11 -41.07 -15.12
C ALA A 87 23.90 -42.33 -15.99
N ASN A 88 24.37 -42.30 -17.23
CA ASN A 88 24.90 -43.49 -17.90
C ASN A 88 26.13 -43.08 -18.71
#